data_AF-A0A1F3H180-F1
#
_entry.id   AF-A0A1F3H180-F1
#
_cell.length_a   1.000
_cell.length_b   1.000
_cell.length_c   1.000
_cell.angle_alpha   90.00
_cell.angle_beta   90.00
_cell.angle_gamma   90.00
#
_symmetry.space_group_name_H-M   'P 1'
#
loop_
_entity.id
_entity.type
_entity.pdbx_description
1 polymer ?
#
loop_
_entity_poly.entity_id
_entity_poly.type
_entity_poly.pdbx_seq_one_letter_code
_entity_poly.pdbx_strand_id
1 'polypeptide(L)'
;MRARDDSSPVIVNNPYKDVLMNVEPFFRLMQWYSLDEALTWADTGIKFISLSETPVWMDNEERQSMIMFLYEIRDLFSFMAQCQISTPKKGGAS
;
A
#
# COMPACT_ATOMS: atom_id res chain seq x y z
N MET A 1 -23.44 7.55 21.04
CA MET A 1 -23.05 6.91 19.77
C MET A 1 -22.65 5.47 20.09
N ARG A 2 -23.39 4.47 19.61
CA ARG A 2 -23.02 3.06 19.80
C ARG A 2 -21.88 2.74 18.83
N ALA A 3 -20.75 2.28 19.37
CA ALA A 3 -19.68 1.68 18.59
C ALA A 3 -20.28 0.48 17.82
N ARG A 4 -20.11 0.44 16.50
CA ARG A 4 -20.43 -0.76 15.72
C ARG A 4 -19.30 -1.75 15.93
N ASP A 5 -19.55 -2.75 16.78
CA ASP A 5 -18.75 -3.98 16.94
C ASP A 5 -18.90 -4.91 15.71
N ASP A 6 -18.59 -4.43 14.51
CA ASP A 6 -18.93 -5.17 13.28
C ASP A 6 -17.86 -5.11 12.18
N SER A 7 -16.58 -4.94 12.53
CA SER A 7 -15.49 -5.14 11.55
C SER A 7 -15.10 -6.62 11.53
N SER A 8 -15.90 -7.44 10.85
CA SER A 8 -15.44 -8.78 10.47
C SER A 8 -14.13 -8.62 9.70
N PRO A 9 -12.98 -9.08 10.23
CA PRO A 9 -11.69 -8.84 9.59
C PRO A 9 -11.66 -9.55 8.24
N VAL A 10 -11.02 -8.93 7.24
CA VAL A 10 -10.79 -9.60 5.97
C VAL A 10 -9.53 -10.45 6.12
N ILE A 11 -9.73 -11.74 6.34
CA ILE A 11 -8.64 -12.69 6.60
C ILE A 11 -8.30 -13.44 5.30
N VAL A 12 -7.02 -13.51 4.98
CA VAL A 12 -6.48 -14.32 3.87
C VAL A 12 -5.38 -15.25 4.37
N ASN A 13 -5.19 -16.39 3.70
CA ASN A 13 -4.03 -17.24 3.96
C ASN A 13 -2.77 -16.58 3.37
N ASN A 14 -1.74 -16.35 4.19
CA ASN A 14 -0.45 -15.87 3.73
C ASN A 14 0.41 -17.07 3.30
N PRO A 15 0.63 -17.30 1.99
CA PRO A 15 1.32 -18.49 1.50
C PRO A 15 2.82 -18.50 1.84
N TYR A 16 3.39 -17.37 2.25
CA TYR A 16 4.83 -17.25 2.56
C TYR A 16 5.15 -17.47 4.04
N LYS A 17 4.14 -17.38 4.91
CA LYS A 17 4.32 -17.44 6.37
C LYS A 17 3.48 -18.53 7.04
N ASP A 18 2.64 -19.23 6.28
CA ASP A 18 1.71 -20.26 6.78
C ASP A 18 0.83 -19.75 7.95
N VAL A 19 0.34 -18.52 7.82
CA VAL A 19 -0.53 -17.87 8.81
C VAL A 19 -1.71 -17.20 8.14
N LEU A 20 -2.83 -17.13 8.86
CA LEU A 20 -3.96 -16.29 8.51
C LEU A 20 -3.62 -14.82 8.82
N MET A 21 -3.76 -13.94 7.84
CA MET A 21 -3.40 -12.52 7.94
C MET A 21 -4.62 -11.63 7.70
N ASN A 22 -4.82 -10.64 8.58
CA ASN A 22 -5.83 -9.61 8.39
C ASN A 22 -5.34 -8.55 7.40
N VAL A 23 -6.00 -8.47 6.25
CA VAL A 23 -5.71 -7.50 5.17
C VAL A 23 -6.69 -6.33 5.14
N GLU A 24 -7.62 -6.25 6.08
CA GLU A 24 -8.56 -5.13 6.19
C GLU A 24 -7.88 -3.75 6.32
N PRO A 25 -6.79 -3.57 7.11
CA PRO A 25 -6.11 -2.28 7.19
C PRO A 25 -5.57 -1.81 5.84
N PHE A 26 -5.15 -2.76 5.01
CA PHE A 26 -4.68 -2.47 3.65
C PHE A 26 -5.84 -1.95 2.78
N PHE A 27 -7.01 -2.59 2.82
CA PHE A 27 -8.18 -2.10 2.10
C PHE A 27 -8.66 -0.74 2.60
N ARG A 28 -8.54 -0.44 3.89
CA ARG A 28 -8.85 0.90 4.44
C ARG A 28 -7.91 1.96 3.88
N LEU A 29 -6.61 1.68 3.77
CA LEU A 29 -5.66 2.61 3.16
C LEU A 29 -6.07 2.94 1.72
N MET A 30 -6.51 1.93 0.97
CA MET A 30 -7.00 2.08 -0.40
C MET A 30 -8.34 2.84 -0.54
N GLN A 31 -9.05 3.10 0.57
CA GLN A 31 -10.21 4.00 0.57
C GLN A 31 -9.80 5.47 0.61
N TRP A 32 -8.63 5.77 1.18
CA TRP A 32 -8.12 7.14 1.32
C TRP A 32 -7.25 7.58 0.15
N TYR A 33 -6.54 6.62 -0.46
CA TYR A 33 -5.65 6.87 -1.59
C TYR A 33 -5.97 5.90 -2.72
N SER A 34 -6.17 6.43 -3.91
CA SER A 34 -6.16 5.60 -5.13
C SER A 34 -4.77 5.00 -5.36
N LEU A 35 -4.69 3.91 -6.14
CA LEU A 35 -3.39 3.31 -6.49
C LEU A 35 -2.48 4.31 -7.21
N ASP A 36 -3.04 5.13 -8.10
CA ASP A 36 -2.29 6.16 -8.85
C ASP A 36 -1.73 7.25 -7.92
N GLU A 37 -2.52 7.69 -6.94
CA GLU A 37 -2.05 8.64 -5.92
C GLU A 37 -0.95 8.01 -5.06
N ALA A 38 -1.13 6.77 -4.61
CA ALA A 38 -0.16 6.06 -3.79
C ALA A 38 1.18 5.87 -4.53
N LEU A 39 1.13 5.53 -5.82
CA LEU A 39 2.30 5.46 -6.70
C LEU A 39 3.00 6.83 -6.83
N THR A 40 2.22 7.88 -7.05
CA THR A 40 2.75 9.25 -7.15
C THR A 40 3.44 9.67 -5.86
N TRP A 41 2.88 9.34 -4.70
CA TRP A 41 3.48 9.62 -3.40
C TRP A 41 4.76 8.83 -3.16
N ALA A 42 4.80 7.55 -3.54
CA ALA A 42 6.01 6.73 -3.46
C ALA A 42 7.14 7.33 -4.33
N ASP A 43 6.86 7.65 -5.60
CA ASP A 43 7.82 8.28 -6.50
C ASP A 43 8.29 9.66 -6.00
N THR A 44 7.38 10.45 -5.45
CA THR A 44 7.69 11.75 -4.87
C THR A 44 8.58 11.61 -3.65
N GLY A 45 8.30 10.63 -2.77
CA GLY A 45 9.11 10.31 -1.61
C GLY A 45 10.52 9.86 -2.00
N ILE A 46 10.64 8.99 -3.00
CA ILE A 46 11.95 8.54 -3.54
C ILE A 46 12.75 9.75 -4.05
N LYS A 47 12.14 10.60 -4.89
CA LYS A 47 12.80 11.81 -5.41
C LYS A 47 13.21 12.75 -4.30
N PHE A 48 12.32 12.99 -3.34
CA PHE A 48 12.59 13.87 -2.21
C PHE A 48 13.78 13.38 -1.40
N ILE A 49 13.80 12.11 -0.99
CA ILE A 49 14.91 11.54 -0.22
C ILE A 49 16.18 11.47 -1.06
N SER A 50 16.10 11.23 -2.37
CA SER A 50 17.28 11.12 -3.26
C SER A 50 17.92 12.48 -3.60
N LEU A 51 17.13 13.56 -3.62
CA LEU A 51 17.60 14.88 -4.03
C LEU A 51 17.86 15.84 -2.87
N SER A 52 17.25 15.58 -1.71
CA SER A 52 17.49 16.39 -0.51
C SER A 52 18.90 16.14 0.04
N GLU A 53 19.43 17.13 0.75
CA GLU A 53 20.65 16.95 1.54
C GLU A 53 20.40 15.88 2.62
N THR A 54 21.38 15.00 2.84
CA THR A 54 21.28 14.00 3.91
C THR A 54 21.27 14.75 5.24
N PRO A 55 20.24 14.57 6.10
CA PRO A 55 20.23 15.17 7.42
C PRO A 55 21.39 14.66 8.27
N VAL A 56 21.90 15.50 9.19
CA VAL A 56 23.06 15.16 10.04
C VAL A 56 22.83 13.92 10.93
N TRP A 57 21.58 13.60 11.22
CA TRP A 57 21.18 12.44 12.04
C TRP A 57 20.99 11.15 11.25
N MET A 58 21.05 11.21 9.92
CA MET A 58 20.83 10.06 9.03
C MET A 58 22.15 9.71 8.36
N ASP A 59 22.53 8.44 8.40
CA ASP A 59 23.68 7.99 7.61
C ASP A 59 23.28 7.58 6.19
N ASN A 60 24.28 7.33 5.34
CA ASN A 60 24.04 6.95 3.97
C ASN A 60 23.37 5.57 3.84
N GLU A 61 23.64 4.63 4.74
CA GLU A 61 23.05 3.29 4.70
C GLU A 61 21.56 3.33 5.03
N GLU A 62 21.18 4.08 6.06
CA GLU A 62 19.80 4.37 6.43
C GLU A 62 19.06 5.05 5.27
N ARG A 63 19.69 6.05 4.64
CA ARG A 63 19.12 6.74 3.47
C ARG A 63 18.86 5.78 2.32
N GLN A 64 19.83 4.94 1.97
CA GLN A 64 19.65 3.94 0.91
C GLN A 64 18.57 2.92 1.27
N SER A 65 18.54 2.47 2.53
CA SER A 65 17.53 1.53 3.01
C SER A 65 16.11 2.12 2.92
N MET A 66 15.93 3.40 3.24
CA MET A 66 14.65 4.09 3.07
C MET A 66 14.24 4.21 1.60
N ILE A 67 15.19 4.56 0.71
CA ILE A 67 14.93 4.63 -0.74
C ILE A 67 14.50 3.26 -1.27
N MET A 68 15.23 2.20 -0.93
CA MET A 68 14.90 0.83 -1.33
C MET A 68 13.54 0.40 -0.80
N PHE A 69 13.22 0.71 0.46
CA PHE A 69 11.90 0.44 1.02
C PHE A 69 10.78 1.14 0.24
N LEU A 70 10.96 2.41 -0.16
CA LEU A 70 9.98 3.11 -0.98
C LEU A 70 9.84 2.51 -2.38
N TYR A 71 10.92 1.99 -2.97
CA TYR A 71 10.83 1.24 -4.22
C TYR A 71 9.99 -0.04 -4.07
N GLU A 72 10.16 -0.80 -2.99
CA GLU A 72 9.33 -1.98 -2.70
C GLU A 72 7.85 -1.60 -2.54
N ILE A 73 7.55 -0.47 -1.89
CA ILE A 73 6.18 0.05 -1.76
C ILE A 73 5.61 0.46 -3.13
N ARG A 74 6.41 1.13 -3.96
CA ARG A 74 5.99 1.51 -5.32
C ARG A 74 5.71 0.27 -6.17
N ASP A 75 6.58 -0.73 -6.11
CA ASP A 75 6.44 -1.96 -6.87
C ASP A 75 5.20 -2.74 -6.39
N LEU A 76 4.95 -2.80 -5.08
CA LEU A 76 3.70 -3.34 -4.50
C LEU A 76 2.46 -2.69 -5.13
N PHE A 77 2.37 -1.36 -5.14
CA PHE A 77 1.21 -0.67 -5.72
C PHE A 77 1.12 -0.87 -7.24
N SER A 78 2.27 -0.98 -7.93
CA SER A 78 2.31 -1.23 -9.37
C SER A 78 1.76 -2.62 -9.71
N PHE A 79 2.20 -3.66 -8.98
CA PHE A 79 1.69 -5.02 -9.15
C PHE A 79 0.19 -5.11 -8.86
N MET A 80 -0.26 -4.42 -7.82
CA MET A 80 -1.67 -4.33 -7.50
C MET A 80 -2.50 -3.70 -8.61
N ALA A 81 -2.04 -2.58 -9.19
CA ALA A 81 -2.73 -1.93 -10.30
C ALA A 81 -2.83 -2.85 -11.52
N GLN A 82 -1.78 -3.62 -11.82
CA GLN A 82 -1.78 -4.60 -12.91
C GLN A 82 -2.74 -5.76 -12.68
N CYS A 83 -2.89 -6.20 -11.44
CA CYS A 83 -3.75 -7.34 -11.08
C CYS A 83 -5.19 -6.93 -10.70
N GLN A 84 -5.53 -5.64 -10.74
CA GLN A 84 -6.87 -5.17 -10.39
C GLN A 84 -7.85 -5.46 -11.54
N ILE A 85 -8.63 -6.52 -11.39
CA ILE A 85 -9.70 -6.85 -12.34
C ILE A 85 -11.01 -6.26 -11.81
N SER A 86 -11.66 -5.43 -12.63
CA SER A 86 -13.00 -4.92 -12.32
C SER A 86 -14.01 -6.06 -12.38
N THR A 87 -14.74 -6.29 -11.30
CA THR A 87 -15.91 -7.18 -11.35
C THR A 87 -17.03 -6.50 -12.13
N PRO A 88 -17.82 -7.23 -12.95
CA PRO A 88 -18.97 -6.64 -13.61
C PRO A 88 -19.90 -6.00 -12.58
N LYS A 89 -20.28 -4.74 -12.80
CA LYS A 89 -21.25 -4.06 -11.95
C LYS A 89 -22.54 -4.90 -11.97
N LYS A 90 -23.03 -5.30 -10.79
CA LYS A 90 -24.37 -5.89 -10.67
C LYS A 90 -25.38 -4.83 -11.11
N GLY A 91 -25.79 -4.87 -12.38
CA GLY A 91 -26.77 -3.97 -12.96
C GLY A 91 -27.04 -4.31 -14.42
N GLY A 92 -28.03 -5.17 -14.66
CA GLY A 92 -28.50 -5.48 -16.00
C GLY A 92 -29.15 -6.86 -16.17
N ALA A 93 -30.04 -7.26 -15.27
CA ALA A 93 -31.05 -8.27 -15.54
C ALA A 93 -32.39 -7.69 -15.08
N SER A 94 -32.96 -6.85 -15.95
CA SER A 94 -34.40 -6.62 -16.04
C SER A 94 -34.92 -7.36 -17.26
#